data_AF-A0A0G1TL37-F1
#
_entry.id   AF-A0A0G1TL37-F1
#
_cell.length_a   1.000
_cell.length_b   1.000
_cell.length_c   1.000
_cell.angle_alpha   90.00
_cell.angle_beta   90.00
_cell.angle_gamma   90.00
#
_symmetry.space_group_name_H-M   'P 1'
#
loop_
_entity.id
_entity.type
_entity.pdbx_description
1 polymer ?
#
loop_
_entity_poly.entity_id
_entity_poly.type
_entity_poly.pdbx_seq_one_letter_code
_entity_poly.pdbx_strand_id
1 'polypeptide(L)'
;MDFTYIIILTVILIISPFVLKLASNQGKKTKQSLKFYFVLLLLTQILLVFLGGLSLWIFLTITVIQIVLLVLNQKFYTLAVILNFINTFVFFYGMIRLGQITGIQDTSLASIGTAFVVLTGNVLGLIFINKDKNLKL
;
A
#
# COMPACT_ATOMS: atom_id res chain seq x y z
N MET A 1 21.53 -7.50 -1.71
CA MET A 1 20.22 -6.86 -1.94
C MET A 1 20.18 -6.52 -3.42
N ASP A 2 19.20 -7.02 -4.16
CA ASP A 2 19.10 -6.71 -5.60
C ASP A 2 18.85 -5.22 -5.81
N PHE A 3 19.61 -4.62 -6.73
CA PHE A 3 19.56 -3.19 -7.06
C PHE A 3 18.14 -2.75 -7.45
N THR A 4 17.35 -3.67 -7.99
CA THR A 4 15.95 -3.52 -8.38
C THR A 4 15.06 -3.02 -7.23
N TYR A 5 15.20 -3.58 -6.02
CA TYR A 5 14.36 -3.18 -4.89
C TYR A 5 14.66 -1.76 -4.40
N ILE A 6 15.93 -1.35 -4.48
CA ILE A 6 16.37 0.00 -4.12
C ILE A 6 15.79 1.00 -5.12
N ILE A 7 15.87 0.71 -6.43
CA ILE A 7 15.28 1.55 -7.48
C ILE A 7 13.78 1.74 -7.25
N ILE A 8 13.06 0.64 -6.98
CA ILE A 8 11.62 0.69 -6.71
C ILE A 8 11.33 1.61 -5.51
N LEU A 9 12.05 1.44 -4.40
CA LEU A 9 11.90 2.26 -3.19
C LEU A 9 12.12 3.75 -3.47
N THR A 10 13.20 4.07 -4.19
CA THR A 10 13.55 5.45 -4.55
C THR A 10 12.48 6.09 -5.44
N VAL A 11 11.97 5.37 -6.43
CA VAL A 11 10.91 5.86 -7.32
C VAL A 11 9.64 6.20 -6.53
N ILE A 12 9.26 5.38 -5.55
CA ILE A 12 8.08 5.64 -4.71
C ILE A 12 8.26 6.91 -3.88
N LEU A 13 9.42 7.07 -3.26
CA LEU A 13 9.71 8.25 -2.44
C LEU A 13 9.68 9.53 -3.28
N ILE A 14 10.16 9.48 -4.54
CA ILE A 14 10.12 10.61 -5.48
C ILE A 14 8.70 10.90 -5.96
N ILE A 15 7.90 9.88 -6.28
CA ILE A 15 6.53 10.05 -6.82
C ILE A 15 5.54 10.52 -5.74
N SER A 16 5.74 10.10 -4.49
CA SER A 16 4.87 10.43 -3.35
C SER A 16 4.49 11.92 -3.22
N PRO A 17 5.41 12.90 -3.26
CA PRO A 17 5.07 14.32 -3.19
C PRO A 17 4.23 14.83 -4.36
N PHE A 18 4.44 14.33 -5.59
CA PHE A 18 3.64 14.71 -6.76
C PHE A 18 2.20 14.20 -6.65
N VAL A 19 2.05 12.97 -6.18
CA VAL A 19 0.76 12.35 -5.93
C VAL A 19 -0.01 13.10 -4.85
N LEU A 20 0.66 13.49 -3.75
CA LEU A 20 0.09 14.34 -2.72
C LEU A 20 -0.39 15.69 -3.27
N LYS A 21 0.38 16.31 -4.18
CA LYS A 21 -0.02 17.58 -4.82
C LYS A 21 -1.23 17.42 -5.75
N LEU A 22 -1.33 16.30 -6.47
CA LEU A 22 -2.49 16.02 -7.34
C LEU A 22 -3.77 15.84 -6.51
N ALA A 23 -3.62 15.30 -5.32
CA ALA A 23 -4.70 14.98 -4.40
C ALA A 23 -5.32 16.17 -3.69
N SER A 24 -4.53 17.21 -3.41
CA SER A 24 -5.04 18.41 -2.72
C SER A 24 -6.14 19.08 -3.52
N ASN A 25 -6.15 18.87 -4.85
CA ASN A 25 -7.05 19.55 -5.76
C ASN A 25 -8.33 18.76 -6.03
N GLN A 26 -8.57 17.63 -5.35
CA GLN A 26 -9.73 16.78 -5.61
C GLN A 26 -10.94 17.08 -4.71
N GLY A 27 -12.13 17.12 -5.30
CA GLY A 27 -13.40 17.36 -4.62
C GLY A 27 -13.88 16.19 -3.75
N LYS A 28 -14.84 16.46 -2.85
CA LYS A 28 -15.36 15.50 -1.85
C LYS A 28 -15.88 14.18 -2.45
N LYS A 29 -16.59 14.23 -3.58
CA LYS A 29 -17.10 13.04 -4.26
C LYS A 29 -15.96 12.13 -4.74
N THR A 30 -14.90 12.70 -5.30
CA THR A 30 -13.73 11.96 -5.79
C THR A 30 -12.99 11.27 -4.64
N LYS A 31 -12.86 11.91 -3.48
CA LYS A 31 -12.25 11.30 -2.28
C LYS A 31 -13.01 10.06 -1.79
N GLN A 32 -14.34 10.07 -1.89
CA GLN A 32 -15.16 8.92 -1.49
C GLN A 32 -15.04 7.75 -2.47
N SER A 33 -14.98 8.03 -3.78
CA SER A 33 -14.66 7.00 -4.78
C SER A 33 -13.26 6.42 -4.59
N LEU A 34 -12.27 7.26 -4.26
CA LEU A 34 -10.91 6.80 -3.96
C LEU A 34 -10.84 5.89 -2.75
N LYS A 35 -11.66 6.11 -1.71
CA LYS A 35 -11.78 5.19 -0.58
C LYS A 35 -12.18 3.79 -1.06
N PHE A 36 -13.17 3.72 -1.94
CA PHE A 36 -13.64 2.45 -2.49
C PHE A 36 -12.55 1.74 -3.30
N TYR A 37 -11.86 2.47 -4.18
CA TYR A 37 -10.73 1.91 -4.93
C TYR A 37 -9.58 1.47 -4.03
N PHE A 38 -9.30 2.21 -2.95
CA PHE A 38 -8.25 1.84 -2.01
C PHE A 38 -8.59 0.54 -1.26
N VAL A 39 -9.85 0.38 -0.82
CA VAL A 39 -10.30 -0.89 -0.23
C VAL A 39 -10.25 -2.04 -1.24
N LEU A 40 -10.66 -1.81 -2.49
CA LEU A 40 -10.58 -2.81 -3.56
C LEU A 40 -9.14 -3.29 -3.79
N LEU A 41 -8.18 -2.35 -3.80
CA LEU A 41 -6.75 -2.69 -3.91
C LEU A 41 -6.29 -3.53 -2.71
N LEU A 42 -6.64 -3.16 -1.48
CA LEU A 42 -6.27 -3.93 -0.28
C LEU A 42 -6.85 -5.36 -0.33
N LEU A 43 -8.07 -5.55 -0.83
CA LEU A 43 -8.64 -6.89 -1.05
C LEU A 43 -7.86 -7.68 -2.10
N THR A 44 -7.41 -7.02 -3.16
CA THR A 44 -6.58 -7.65 -4.21
C THR A 44 -5.22 -8.08 -3.64
N GLN A 45 -4.62 -7.29 -2.74
CA GLN A 45 -3.39 -7.66 -2.05
C GLN A 45 -3.57 -8.91 -1.19
N ILE A 46 -4.69 -9.04 -0.49
CA ILE A 46 -4.99 -10.24 0.31
C ILE A 46 -5.04 -11.47 -0.58
N LEU A 47 -5.73 -11.39 -1.72
CA LEU A 47 -5.84 -12.49 -2.68
C LEU A 47 -4.48 -12.90 -3.25
N LEU A 48 -3.63 -11.93 -3.59
CA LEU A 48 -2.33 -12.19 -4.20
C LEU A 48 -1.31 -12.78 -3.20
N VAL A 49 -1.43 -12.45 -1.91
CA VAL A 49 -0.43 -12.81 -0.88
C VAL A 49 -0.82 -14.04 -0.07
N PHE A 50 -2.04 -14.57 -0.24
CA PHE A 50 -2.58 -15.67 0.56
C PHE A 50 -1.73 -16.95 0.59
N LEU A 51 -0.84 -17.17 -0.38
CA LEU A 51 -0.01 -18.38 -0.51
C LEU A 51 1.39 -18.26 0.15
N GLY A 52 1.59 -17.35 1.10
CA GLY A 52 2.91 -16.93 1.61
C GLY A 52 3.41 -17.47 2.96
N GLY A 53 4.71 -17.24 3.26
CA GLY A 53 5.37 -17.54 4.55
C GLY A 53 5.12 -16.52 5.69
N LEU A 54 5.75 -16.68 6.86
CA LEU A 54 5.46 -15.92 8.11
C LEU A 54 5.43 -14.38 7.96
N SER A 55 6.38 -13.80 7.21
CA SER A 55 6.41 -12.35 6.94
C SER A 55 5.22 -11.87 6.10
N LEU A 56 4.68 -12.75 5.26
CA LEU A 56 3.49 -12.47 4.45
C LEU A 56 2.20 -12.58 5.29
N TRP A 57 2.20 -13.35 6.37
CA TRP A 57 1.11 -13.33 7.37
C TRP A 57 1.05 -12.03 8.16
N ILE A 58 2.21 -11.45 8.51
CA ILE A 58 2.28 -10.11 9.11
C ILE A 58 1.73 -9.07 8.12
N PHE A 59 2.12 -9.17 6.84
CA PHE A 59 1.58 -8.31 5.78
C PHE A 59 0.05 -8.39 5.72
N LEU A 60 -0.51 -9.60 5.68
CA LEU A 60 -1.96 -9.83 5.65
C LEU A 60 -2.66 -9.21 6.86
N THR A 61 -2.08 -9.36 8.06
CA THR A 61 -2.66 -8.80 9.29
C THR A 61 -2.71 -7.28 9.24
N ILE A 62 -1.62 -6.64 8.78
CA ILE A 62 -1.60 -5.19 8.59
C ILE A 62 -2.66 -4.77 7.56
N THR A 63 -2.79 -5.49 6.43
CA THR A 63 -3.80 -5.21 5.40
C THR A 63 -5.22 -5.29 5.95
N VAL A 64 -5.53 -6.30 6.77
CA VAL A 64 -6.84 -6.44 7.43
C VAL A 64 -7.09 -5.27 8.40
N ILE A 65 -6.11 -4.92 9.22
CA ILE A 65 -6.21 -3.77 10.13
C ILE A 65 -6.49 -2.49 9.34
N GLN A 66 -5.83 -2.29 8.20
CA GLN A 66 -6.05 -1.12 7.34
C GLN A 66 -7.49 -1.07 6.81
N ILE A 67 -8.03 -2.19 6.32
CA ILE A 67 -9.42 -2.27 5.86
C ILE A 67 -10.38 -1.89 7.00
N VAL A 68 -10.18 -2.46 8.19
CA VAL A 68 -11.00 -2.16 9.38
C VAL A 68 -10.94 -0.67 9.73
N LEU A 69 -9.74 -0.08 9.78
CA LEU A 69 -9.55 1.35 10.08
C LEU A 69 -10.24 2.25 9.05
N LEU A 70 -10.17 1.90 7.76
CA LEU A 70 -10.82 2.66 6.68
C LEU A 70 -12.35 2.56 6.74
N VAL A 71 -12.89 1.40 7.12
CA VAL A 71 -14.33 1.19 7.26
C VAL A 71 -14.88 1.93 8.48
N LEU A 72 -14.18 1.86 9.63
CA LEU A 72 -14.67 2.38 10.91
C LEU A 72 -14.81 3.91 10.96
N ASN A 73 -13.76 4.68 10.65
CA ASN A 73 -13.81 6.13 10.86
C ASN A 73 -12.82 6.91 9.98
N GLN A 74 -13.23 8.11 9.56
CA GLN A 74 -12.38 9.06 8.82
C GLN A 74 -11.15 9.52 9.60
N LYS A 75 -11.22 9.54 10.93
CA LYS A 75 -10.10 9.92 11.79
C LYS A 75 -8.88 9.00 11.62
N PHE A 76 -9.08 7.76 11.15
CA PHE A 76 -8.00 6.78 11.00
C PHE A 76 -7.41 6.71 9.60
N TYR A 77 -7.83 7.59 8.68
CA TYR A 77 -7.33 7.57 7.29
C TYR A 77 -5.83 7.78 7.20
N THR A 78 -5.29 8.73 7.97
CA THR A 78 -3.85 8.97 8.05
C THR A 78 -3.10 7.72 8.52
N LEU A 79 -3.62 7.06 9.55
CA LEU A 79 -3.04 5.85 10.11
C LEU A 79 -3.06 4.69 9.09
N ALA A 80 -4.17 4.51 8.37
CA ALA A 80 -4.32 3.45 7.39
C ALA A 80 -3.28 3.55 6.24
N VAL A 81 -2.86 4.75 5.86
CA VAL A 81 -1.85 4.93 4.80
C VAL A 81 -0.44 4.82 5.35
N ILE A 82 -0.18 5.32 6.57
CA ILE A 82 1.10 5.05 7.24
C ILE A 82 1.31 3.54 7.35
N LEU A 83 0.26 2.81 7.75
CA LEU A 83 0.28 1.35 7.75
C LEU A 83 0.52 0.78 6.35
N ASN A 84 0.03 1.39 5.28
CA ASN A 84 0.27 0.91 3.90
C ASN A 84 1.75 1.03 3.51
N PHE A 85 2.38 2.13 3.90
CA PHE A 85 3.83 2.32 3.73
C PHE A 85 4.60 1.27 4.52
N ILE A 86 4.29 1.08 5.80
CA ILE A 86 4.92 0.04 6.63
C ILE A 86 4.71 -1.34 5.99
N ASN A 87 3.51 -1.62 5.50
CA ASN A 87 3.16 -2.88 4.86
C ASN A 87 4.00 -3.14 3.59
N THR A 88 4.35 -2.08 2.86
CA THR A 88 5.25 -2.14 1.70
C THR A 88 6.64 -2.63 2.10
N PHE A 89 7.20 -2.09 3.19
CA PHE A 89 8.50 -2.55 3.70
C PHE A 89 8.42 -4.01 4.17
N VAL A 90 7.36 -4.38 4.90
CA VAL A 90 7.15 -5.76 5.36
C VAL A 90 7.04 -6.73 4.19
N PHE A 91 6.31 -6.36 3.13
CA PHE A 91 6.18 -7.15 1.91
C PHE A 91 7.54 -7.40 1.25
N PHE A 92 8.29 -6.34 0.95
CA PHE A 92 9.59 -6.47 0.28
C PHE A 92 10.60 -7.23 1.14
N TYR A 93 10.66 -6.95 2.44
CA TYR A 93 11.51 -7.70 3.36
C TYR A 93 11.13 -9.20 3.38
N GLY A 94 9.83 -9.50 3.40
CA GLY A 94 9.32 -10.86 3.36
C GLY A 94 9.69 -11.60 2.09
N MET A 95 9.56 -10.95 0.93
CA MET A 95 9.96 -11.49 -0.37
C MET A 95 11.46 -11.77 -0.44
N ILE A 96 12.30 -10.84 0.03
CA ILE A 96 13.75 -11.01 0.05
C ILE A 96 14.14 -12.21 0.92
N ARG A 97 13.55 -12.33 2.12
CA ARG A 97 13.83 -13.44 3.03
C ARG A 97 13.35 -14.77 2.47
N LEU A 98 12.17 -14.81 1.86
CA LEU A 98 11.66 -16.02 1.21
C LEU A 98 12.59 -16.49 0.10
N GLY A 99 13.04 -15.58 -0.77
CA GLY A 99 13.97 -15.94 -1.84
C GLY A 99 15.33 -16.44 -1.34
N GLN A 100 15.80 -15.94 -0.19
CA GLN A 100 17.02 -16.46 0.45
C GLN A 100 16.84 -17.87 1.04
N ILE A 101 15.66 -18.18 1.57
CA ILE A 101 15.38 -19.49 2.20
C ILE A 101 15.12 -20.57 1.14
N THR A 102 14.39 -20.24 0.08
CA THR A 102 14.02 -21.21 -0.96
C THR A 102 15.12 -21.40 -2.00
N GLY A 103 16.15 -20.54 -2.03
CA GLY A 103 17.17 -20.52 -3.07
C GLY A 103 16.64 -20.13 -4.45
N ILE A 104 15.34 -19.84 -4.54
CA ILE A 104 14.64 -19.39 -5.73
C ILE A 104 14.47 -17.88 -5.57
N GLN A 105 15.06 -17.08 -6.45
CA GLN A 105 14.62 -15.70 -6.62
C GLN A 105 13.18 -15.75 -7.15
N ASP A 106 12.22 -15.79 -6.22
CA ASP A 106 10.81 -15.99 -6.50
C ASP A 106 10.18 -14.67 -7.01
N THR A 107 10.80 -14.09 -8.03
CA THR A 107 10.23 -13.01 -8.84
C THR A 107 9.16 -13.59 -9.74
N SER A 108 8.12 -14.16 -9.13
CA SER A 108 6.92 -14.58 -9.84
C SER A 108 6.14 -13.35 -10.30
N LEU A 109 5.36 -13.50 -11.36
CA LEU A 109 4.47 -12.43 -11.84
C LEU A 109 3.53 -11.94 -10.72
N ALA A 110 3.17 -12.83 -9.77
CA ALA A 110 2.37 -12.51 -8.59
C ALA A 110 3.12 -11.58 -7.61
N SER A 111 4.42 -11.76 -7.39
CA SER A 111 5.22 -10.89 -6.52
C SER A 111 5.39 -9.48 -7.11
N ILE A 112 5.61 -9.38 -8.42
CA ILE A 112 5.71 -8.12 -9.15
C ILE A 112 4.34 -7.43 -9.16
N GLY A 113 3.27 -8.16 -9.47
CA GLY A 113 1.90 -7.66 -9.41
C GLY A 113 1.54 -7.14 -8.02
N THR A 114 1.87 -7.89 -6.97
CA THR A 114 1.64 -7.46 -5.59
C THR A 114 2.42 -6.21 -5.25
N ALA A 115 3.69 -6.11 -5.66
CA ALA A 115 4.47 -4.89 -5.49
C ALA A 115 3.73 -3.71 -6.13
N PHE A 116 3.37 -3.80 -7.42
CA PHE A 116 2.62 -2.74 -8.11
C PHE A 116 1.31 -2.36 -7.42
N VAL A 117 0.54 -3.35 -6.93
CA VAL A 117 -0.72 -3.10 -6.21
C VAL A 117 -0.46 -2.40 -4.87
N VAL A 118 0.58 -2.79 -4.13
CA VAL A 118 0.99 -2.14 -2.88
C VAL A 118 1.43 -0.70 -3.11
N LEU A 119 2.18 -0.46 -4.19
CA LEU A 119 2.64 0.89 -4.57
C LEU A 119 1.48 1.77 -5.03
N THR A 120 0.59 1.22 -5.85
CA THR A 120 -0.63 1.92 -6.27
C THR A 120 -1.49 2.25 -5.05
N GLY A 121 -1.55 1.34 -4.07
CA GLY A 121 -2.18 1.59 -2.78
C GLY A 121 -1.55 2.78 -2.04
N ASN A 122 -0.23 2.88 -1.98
CA ASN A 122 0.45 4.02 -1.34
C ASN A 122 0.09 5.33 -2.04
N VAL A 123 0.10 5.32 -3.37
CA VAL A 123 -0.29 6.46 -4.20
C VAL A 123 -1.74 6.88 -3.89
N LEU A 124 -2.70 5.96 -3.99
CA LEU A 124 -4.10 6.28 -3.72
C LEU A 124 -4.35 6.70 -2.26
N GLY A 125 -3.65 6.07 -1.31
CA GLY A 125 -3.73 6.41 0.11
C GLY A 125 -3.26 7.84 0.37
N LEU A 126 -2.13 8.25 -0.21
CA LEU A 126 -1.68 9.64 -0.15
C LEU A 126 -2.70 10.59 -0.77
N ILE A 127 -3.34 10.18 -1.88
CA ILE A 127 -4.38 11.01 -2.49
C ILE A 127 -5.57 11.19 -1.56
N PHE A 128 -5.94 10.11 -0.89
CA PHE A 128 -7.09 10.05 -0.04
C PHE A 128 -6.98 10.90 1.24
N ILE A 129 -5.82 10.93 1.89
CA ILE A 129 -5.65 11.64 3.18
C ILE A 129 -5.58 13.15 3.01
N ASN A 130 -5.32 13.66 1.80
CA ASN A 130 -5.06 15.08 1.63
C ASN A 130 -6.21 15.92 2.20
N LYS A 131 -5.97 16.49 3.38
CA LYS A 131 -6.90 17.33 4.11
C LYS A 131 -6.88 18.68 3.43
N ASP A 132 -7.89 18.88 2.60
CA ASP A 132 -8.29 20.24 2.31
C ASP A 132 -8.62 20.90 3.65
N LYS A 133 -7.99 22.05 3.93
CA LYS A 133 -8.13 22.79 5.21
C LYS A 133 -9.58 23.20 5.49
N ASN A 134 -10.46 23.05 4.51
CA ASN A 134 -11.89 23.34 4.58
C ASN A 134 -12.78 22.14 4.99
N LEU A 135 -12.20 20.98 5.34
CA LEU A 135 -12.94 19.89 5.97
C LEU A 135 -12.97 20.07 7.50
N LYS A 136 -13.65 21.13 7.95
CA LYS A 136 -14.47 21.03 9.16
C LYS A 136 -15.81 20.45 8.69
N LEU A 137 -16.02 19.17 8.96
CA LEU A 137 -17.35 18.58 9.08
C LEU A 137 -17.61 18.47 10.58
#